data_AF-A0A7W1LGM5-F1
#
_entry.id   AF-A0A7W1LGM5-F1
#
_cell.length_a   1.000
_cell.length_b   1.000
_cell.length_c   1.000
_cell.angle_alpha   90.00
_cell.angle_beta   90.00
_cell.angle_gamma   90.00
#
_symmetry.space_group_name_H-M   'P 1'
#
loop_
_entity.id
_entity.type
_entity.pdbx_description
1 polymer ?
#
loop_
_entity_poly.entity_id
_entity_poly.type
_entity_poly.pdbx_seq_one_letter_code
_entity_poly.pdbx_strand_id
1 'polypeptide(L)' 'MHTSFCHPMSPTATISTDLLTPLGAYLRLREDGRASFLLESVEQGRLGRHSFLGSGSRVVSFE' A
#
# COMPACT_ATOMS: atom_id res chain seq x y z
N MET A 1 1.04 31.87 5.34
CA MET A 1 -0.07 31.00 4.88
C MET A 1 0.49 30.12 3.76
N HIS A 2 0.96 28.91 4.07
CA HIS A 2 1.47 27.98 3.05
C HIS A 2 0.32 27.01 2.72
N THR A 3 -0.40 27.28 1.64
CA THR A 3 -1.39 26.35 1.11
C THR A 3 -0.64 25.18 0.48
N SER A 4 -0.59 24.04 1.17
CA SER A 4 -0.09 22.79 0.58
C SER A 4 -1.06 22.37 -0.52
N PHE A 5 -0.64 22.51 -1.77
CA PHE A 5 -1.35 21.97 -2.92
C PHE A 5 -1.14 20.46 -2.94
N CYS A 6 -2.20 19.69 -2.71
CA CYS A 6 -2.17 18.25 -2.93
C CYS A 6 -2.11 18.04 -4.45
N HIS A 7 -0.93 17.69 -4.99
CA HIS A 7 -0.84 17.32 -6.40
C HIS A 7 -1.70 16.08 -6.64
N PRO A 8 -2.53 16.03 -7.71
CA PRO A 8 -3.26 14.83 -8.05
C PRO A 8 -2.26 13.71 -8.33
N MET A 9 -2.26 12.70 -7.47
CA MET A 9 -1.35 11.57 -7.59
C MET A 9 -1.98 10.55 -8.52
N SER A 10 -1.68 10.67 -9.82
CA SER A 10 -2.06 9.66 -10.81
C SER A 10 -1.20 8.41 -10.64
N PRO A 11 -1.76 7.20 -10.82
CA PRO A 11 -0.96 5.98 -10.85
C PRO A 11 0.09 6.11 -11.96
N THR A 12 1.35 5.83 -11.62
CA THR A 12 2.47 5.89 -12.57
C THR A 12 2.53 4.65 -13.46
N ALA A 13 1.94 3.54 -13.02
CA ALA A 13 1.83 2.30 -13.76
C ALA A 13 0.59 1.50 -13.35
N THR A 14 0.14 0.62 -14.25
CA THR A 14 -0.85 -0.44 -13.96
C THR A 14 -0.25 -1.75 -14.45
N ILE A 15 -0.27 -2.78 -13.61
CA ILE A 15 0.37 -4.07 -13.86
C ILE A 15 -0.68 -5.15 -13.60
N SER A 16 -0.73 -6.21 -14.43
CA SER A 16 -1.60 -7.37 -14.13
C SER A 16 -1.07 -8.13 -12.92
N THR A 17 -1.99 -8.49 -12.02
CA THR A 17 -1.69 -9.18 -10.76
C THR A 17 -2.51 -10.46 -10.61
N ASP A 18 -2.97 -11.06 -11.69
CA ASP A 18 -3.89 -12.22 -11.67
C ASP A 18 -3.32 -13.43 -10.90
N LEU A 19 -1.98 -13.55 -10.84
CA LEU A 19 -1.27 -14.62 -10.15
C LEU A 19 -0.74 -14.21 -8.76
N LEU A 20 -1.08 -13.02 -8.27
CA LEU A 20 -0.62 -12.52 -6.99
C LEU A 20 -1.81 -12.36 -6.04
N THR A 21 -1.75 -13.04 -4.91
CA THR A 21 -2.59 -12.68 -3.76
C THR A 21 -2.04 -11.40 -3.13
N PRO A 22 -2.88 -10.57 -2.48
CA PRO A 22 -2.40 -9.37 -1.79
C PRO A 22 -1.26 -9.67 -0.80
N LEU A 23 -1.40 -10.74 -0.01
CA LEU A 23 -0.34 -11.22 0.89
C LEU A 23 0.93 -11.62 0.13
N GLY A 24 0.80 -12.35 -0.98
CA GLY A 24 1.93 -12.76 -1.80
C GLY A 24 2.67 -11.58 -2.47
N ALA A 25 1.96 -10.51 -2.80
CA ALA A 25 2.57 -9.26 -3.27
C ALA A 25 3.29 -8.52 -2.14
N TYR A 26 2.67 -8.42 -0.96
CA TYR A 26 3.28 -7.81 0.21
C TYR A 26 4.57 -8.52 0.64
N LEU A 27 4.56 -9.86 0.71
CA LEU A 27 5.74 -10.63 1.09
C LEU A 27 6.93 -10.41 0.15
N ARG A 28 6.69 -10.12 -1.13
CA ARG A 28 7.75 -9.79 -2.09
C ARG A 28 8.27 -8.36 -1.90
N LEU A 29 7.39 -7.40 -1.65
CA LEU A 29 7.76 -5.98 -1.60
C LEU A 29 8.29 -5.53 -0.23
N ARG A 30 7.92 -6.21 0.85
CA ARG A 30 8.30 -5.82 2.22
C ARG A 30 9.80 -5.84 2.49
N GLU A 31 10.58 -6.52 1.64
CA GLU A 31 12.05 -6.52 1.75
C GLU A 31 12.65 -5.16 1.38
N ASP A 32 11.95 -4.33 0.61
CA ASP A 32 12.45 -3.03 0.13
C ASP A 32 12.47 -1.93 1.20
N GLY A 33 11.76 -2.10 2.33
CA GLY A 33 11.58 -1.02 3.30
C GLY A 33 11.11 -1.44 4.68
N ARG A 34 11.65 -0.79 5.73
CA ARG A 34 11.30 -1.07 7.14
C ARG A 34 9.91 -0.58 7.54
N ALA A 35 9.30 0.31 6.76
CA ALA A 35 7.94 0.84 6.96
C ALA A 35 6.96 0.23 5.95
N SER A 36 7.07 -1.09 5.75
CA SER A 36 6.15 -1.85 4.89
C SER A 36 4.82 -2.12 5.59
N PHE A 37 3.72 -2.13 4.84
CA PHE A 37 2.40 -2.50 5.37
C PHE A 37 1.55 -3.23 4.33
N LEU A 38 0.56 -3.98 4.82
CA LEU A 38 -0.55 -4.55 4.07
C LEU A 38 -1.85 -4.23 4.81
N LEU A 39 -2.80 -3.63 4.10
CA LEU A 39 -4.13 -3.31 4.57
C LEU A 39 -5.15 -4.04 3.71
N GLU A 40 -5.97 -4.87 4.36
CA GLU A 40 -7.05 -5.61 3.73
C GLU A 40 -8.36 -5.25 4.44
N SER A 41 -9.40 -5.04 3.65
CA SER A 41 -10.75 -4.87 4.17
C SER A 41 -11.44 -6.23 4.27
N VAL A 42 -12.15 -6.47 5.36
CA VAL A 42 -13.00 -7.66 5.54
C VAL A 42 -14.37 -7.21 6.00
N GLU A 43 -15.40 -7.64 5.29
CA GLU A 43 -16.80 -7.41 5.65
C GLU A 43 -17.50 -8.77 5.76
N GLN A 44 -18.02 -9.09 6.96
CA GLN A 44 -18.69 -10.37 7.24
C GLN A 44 -17.90 -11.62 6.77
N GLY A 45 -16.58 -11.61 6.95
CA GLY A 45 -15.70 -12.71 6.55
C GLY A 45 -15.35 -12.75 5.05
N ARG A 46 -15.78 -11.74 4.27
CA ARG A 46 -15.43 -11.59 2.86
C ARG A 46 -14.38 -10.50 2.68
N LEU A 47 -13.32 -10.82 1.94
CA LEU A 47 -12.32 -9.83 1.54
C LEU A 47 -12.95 -8.75 0.66
N GLY A 48 -12.55 -7.51 0.91
CA GLY A 48 -12.91 -6.33 0.12
C GLY A 48 -12.31 -6.39 -1.29
N ARG A 49 -12.81 -5.53 -2.18
CA ARG A 49 -12.38 -5.47 -3.59
C ARG A 49 -10.94 -4.97 -3.76
N HIS A 50 -10.42 -4.26 -2.77
CA HIS A 50 -9.13 -3.60 -2.84
C HIS A 50 -8.32 -3.92 -1.59
N SER A 51 -7.03 -4.15 -1.81
CA SER A 51 -6.01 -4.19 -0.76
C SER A 51 -5.01 -3.08 -1.04
N PHE A 52 -4.47 -2.49 0.02
CA PHE A 52 -3.42 -1.47 -0.09
C PHE A 52 -2.15 -2.02 0.54
N LEU A 53 -1.02 -1.83 -0.13
CA LEU A 53 0.27 -2.19 0.40
C LEU A 53 1.27 -1.07 0.13
N GLY A 54 2.25 -0.95 1.02
CA GLY A 54 3.34 0.00 0.89
C GLY A 54 4.65 -0.64 1.29
N SER A 55 5.74 -0.17 0.71
CA SER A 55 7.10 -0.54 1.08
C SER A 55 7.94 0.71 1.30
N GLY A 56 7.52 1.54 2.26
CA GLY A 56 8.23 2.76 2.61
C GLY A 56 9.51 2.44 3.39
N SER A 57 10.52 3.30 3.28
CA SER A 57 11.76 3.20 4.07
C SER A 57 11.69 3.97 5.40
N ARG A 58 10.76 4.91 5.54
CA ARG A 58 10.69 5.84 6.67
C ARG A 58 9.59 5.46 7.66
N VAL A 59 9.99 5.16 8.90
CA VAL A 59 9.08 5.09 10.04
C VAL A 59 8.89 6.50 10.61
N VAL A 60 7.65 6.86 10.92
CA VAL A 60 7.30 8.14 11.54
C VAL A 60 6.98 7.89 13.01
N SER A 61 7.75 8.47 13.91
CA SER A 61 7.51 8.47 15.35
C SER A 61 6.76 9.73 15.78
N PHE A 62 6.27 9.73 17.02
CA PHE A 62 5.59 10.87 17.64
C PHE A 62 6.51 11.79 18.46
N GLU A 63 7.81 11.45 18.57
CA GLU A 63 8.86 12.31 19.14
C GLU A 63 9.17 13.52 18.24
#